data_AF-A0A434RJ48-F1
#
_entry.id   AF-A0A434RJ48-F1
#
_cell.length_a   1.000
_cell.length_b   1.000
_cell.length_c   1.000
_cell.angle_alpha   90.00
_cell.angle_beta   90.00
_cell.angle_gamma   90.00
#
_symmetry.space_group_name_H-M   'P 1'
#
loop_
_entity.id
_entity.type
_entity.pdbx_description
1 polymer ?
#
loop_
_entity_poly.entity_id
_entity_poly.type
_entity_poly.pdbx_seq_one_letter_code
_entity_poly.pdbx_strand_id
1 'polypeptide(L)'
;MNKPVTSARVPGRGRIFNSITETIGDTPLVRLDKFAKEKGIVANVLAKLEFFNPIASVKDRIGVSMIEALEEAGKIAPGKT
;
A
#
# COMPACT_ATOMS: atom_id res chain seq x y z
N MET A 1 23.20 -5.84 -13.07
CA MET A 1 23.72 -4.83 -12.12
C MET A 1 22.97 -5.00 -10.81
N ASN A 2 23.64 -5.51 -9.77
CA ASN A 2 23.00 -5.77 -8.47
C ASN A 2 22.74 -4.44 -7.77
N LYS A 3 21.45 -4.12 -7.54
CA LYS A 3 21.08 -3.01 -6.65
C LYS A 3 21.50 -3.37 -5.21
N PRO A 4 22.09 -2.43 -4.47
CA PRO A 4 22.55 -2.70 -3.11
C PRO A 4 21.37 -3.04 -2.21
N VAL A 5 21.43 -4.19 -1.55
CA VAL A 5 20.47 -4.64 -0.54
C VAL A 5 20.83 -3.98 0.79
N THR A 6 20.56 -2.68 0.89
CA THR A 6 20.64 -1.96 2.16
C THR A 6 19.57 -0.89 2.22
N SER A 7 18.30 -1.31 2.17
CA SER A 7 17.19 -0.41 2.47
C SER A 7 17.00 -0.41 3.99
N ALA A 8 17.68 0.50 4.68
CA ALA A 8 17.18 0.98 5.95
C ALA A 8 15.70 1.35 5.74
N ARG A 9 14.79 0.72 6.48
CA ARG A 9 13.34 0.91 6.34
C ARG A 9 13.06 2.42 6.32
N VAL A 10 12.79 2.97 5.14
CA VAL A 10 12.32 4.35 5.04
C VAL A 10 10.92 4.33 5.67
N PRO A 11 10.65 5.12 6.73
CA PRO A 11 9.30 5.21 7.27
C PRO A 11 8.36 5.61 6.15
N GLY A 12 7.28 4.85 5.94
CA GLY A 12 6.34 5.11 4.85
C GLY A 12 5.52 6.39 5.04
N ARG A 13 5.55 6.99 6.23
CA ARG A 13 4.94 8.28 6.57
C ARG A 13 5.95 9.20 7.29
N GLY A 14 5.65 10.50 7.36
CA GLY A 14 6.47 11.49 8.07
C GLY A 14 7.45 12.26 7.18
N ARG A 15 7.19 12.33 5.88
CA ARG A 15 7.95 13.11 4.90
C ARG A 15 7.01 13.88 3.97
N ILE A 16 7.54 14.84 3.22
CA ILE A 16 6.83 15.51 2.12
C ILE A 16 6.87 14.59 0.89
N PHE A 17 5.73 14.42 0.23
CA PHE A 17 5.57 13.60 -0.98
C PHE A 17 5.33 14.50 -2.19
N ASN A 18 5.81 14.12 -3.37
CA ASN A 18 5.60 14.91 -4.59
C ASN A 18 4.28 14.57 -5.31
N SER A 19 3.72 13.40 -5.01
CA SER A 19 2.45 12.93 -5.56
C SER A 19 1.65 12.16 -4.52
N ILE A 20 0.31 12.21 -4.63
CA ILE A 20 -0.58 11.40 -3.81
C ILE A 20 -0.36 9.89 -4.01
N THR A 21 0.09 9.48 -5.20
CA THR A 21 0.41 8.07 -5.50
C THR A 21 1.54 7.53 -4.62
N GLU A 22 2.48 8.38 -4.18
CA GLU A 22 3.57 7.99 -3.27
C GLU A 22 3.09 7.70 -1.84
N THR A 23 1.86 8.06 -1.51
CA THR A 23 1.23 7.78 -0.20
C THR A 23 0.47 6.45 -0.17
N ILE A 24 0.40 5.75 -1.30
CA ILE A 24 -0.23 4.42 -1.40
C ILE A 24 0.65 3.40 -0.69
N GLY A 25 0.03 2.57 0.16
CA GLY A 25 0.72 1.62 1.00
C GLY A 25 0.93 2.14 2.42
N ASP A 26 1.87 1.51 3.14
CA ASP A 26 2.12 1.75 4.57
C ASP A 26 0.82 1.86 5.41
N THR A 27 -0.16 1.03 5.06
CA THR A 27 -1.46 0.98 5.71
C THR A 27 -1.35 0.30 7.07
N PRO A 28 -2.13 0.71 8.09
CA PRO A 28 -2.03 0.12 9.42
C PRO A 28 -2.30 -1.39 9.44
N LEU A 29 -1.55 -2.11 10.29
CA LEU A 29 -1.89 -3.47 10.71
C LEU A 29 -2.38 -3.38 12.16
N VAL A 30 -3.65 -3.68 12.39
CA VAL A 30 -4.33 -3.44 13.67
C VAL A 30 -4.78 -4.75 14.29
N ARG A 31 -4.53 -4.91 15.59
CA ARG A 31 -4.94 -6.07 16.37
C ARG A 31 -6.42 -5.97 16.78
N LEU A 32 -7.17 -7.06 16.66
CA LEU A 32 -8.61 -7.13 16.95
C LEU A 32 -8.93 -7.88 18.25
N ASP A 33 -8.37 -7.43 19.38
CA ASP A 33 -8.45 -8.16 20.66
C ASP A 33 -9.87 -8.35 21.20
N LYS A 34 -10.70 -7.30 21.12
CA LYS A 34 -12.09 -7.36 21.60
C LYS A 34 -12.90 -8.41 20.85
N PHE A 35 -12.78 -8.44 19.52
CA PHE A 35 -13.44 -9.41 18.66
C PHE A 35 -12.94 -10.84 18.92
N ALA A 36 -11.62 -11.02 19.03
CA ALA A 36 -11.04 -12.32 19.32
C ALA A 36 -11.56 -12.89 20.66
N LYS A 37 -11.59 -12.05 21.71
CA LYS A 37 -12.13 -12.43 23.03
C LYS A 37 -13.61 -12.81 22.97
N GLU A 38 -14.43 -12.01 22.29
CA GLU A 38 -15.88 -12.28 22.15
C GLU A 38 -16.15 -13.61 21.43
N LYS A 39 -15.32 -13.98 20.45
CA LYS A 39 -15.48 -15.20 19.66
C LYS A 39 -14.70 -16.42 20.20
N GLY A 40 -14.04 -16.30 21.36
CA GLY A 40 -13.22 -17.38 21.92
C GLY A 40 -12.01 -17.76 21.06
N ILE A 41 -11.52 -16.83 20.21
CA ILE A 41 -10.39 -17.06 19.32
C ILE A 41 -9.08 -16.91 20.11
N VAL A 42 -8.28 -17.97 20.17
CA VAL A 42 -6.98 -17.98 20.86
C VAL A 42 -5.85 -17.39 20.00
N ALA A 43 -6.04 -17.34 18.68
CA ALA A 43 -5.05 -16.82 17.74
C ALA A 43 -5.02 -15.28 17.68
N ASN A 44 -3.89 -14.73 17.23
CA ASN A 44 -3.77 -13.29 16.93
C ASN A 44 -4.58 -12.94 15.68
N VAL A 45 -5.71 -12.26 15.86
CA VAL A 45 -6.49 -11.70 14.75
C VAL A 45 -5.99 -10.30 14.43
N LEU A 46 -5.49 -10.11 13.22
CA LEU A 46 -4.97 -8.83 12.73
C LEU A 46 -5.74 -8.39 11.47
N ALA A 47 -6.02 -7.09 11.38
CA ALA A 47 -6.66 -6.47 10.23
C ALA A 47 -5.67 -5.54 9.52
N LYS A 48 -5.44 -5.80 8.23
CA LYS A 48 -4.67 -4.92 7.34
C LYS A 48 -5.63 -3.89 6.74
N LEU A 49 -5.53 -2.64 7.19
CA LEU A 49 -6.54 -1.61 6.93
C LEU A 49 -6.28 -0.89 5.61
N GLU A 50 -6.53 -1.57 4.49
CA GLU A 50 -6.29 -1.02 3.14
C GLU A 50 -7.16 0.19 2.77
N PHE A 51 -8.22 0.45 3.52
CA PHE A 51 -9.00 1.68 3.37
C PHE A 51 -8.25 2.95 3.83
N PHE A 52 -7.02 2.83 4.34
CA PHE A 52 -6.13 3.97 4.59
C PHE A 52 -5.32 4.40 3.37
N ASN A 53 -5.42 3.71 2.23
CA ASN A 53 -4.91 4.26 0.98
C ASN A 53 -5.75 5.50 0.56
N PRO A 54 -5.23 6.39 -0.30
CA PRO A 54 -5.84 7.69 -0.60
C PRO A 54 -7.27 7.67 -1.14
N ILE A 55 -7.65 6.66 -1.92
CA ILE A 55 -9.01 6.49 -2.45
C ILE A 55 -9.81 5.42 -1.68
N ALA A 56 -9.35 5.10 -0.47
CA ALA A 56 -9.98 4.24 0.52
C ALA A 56 -10.16 2.77 0.10
N SER A 57 -9.27 2.24 -0.75
CA SER A 57 -9.36 0.83 -1.15
C SER A 57 -7.99 0.16 -1.32
N VAL A 58 -8.00 -1.17 -1.42
CA VAL A 58 -6.81 -1.93 -1.84
C VAL A 58 -6.47 -1.72 -3.33
N LYS A 59 -7.42 -1.21 -4.12
CA LYS A 59 -7.26 -1.08 -5.58
C LYS A 59 -6.31 0.04 -5.96
N ASP A 60 -6.03 0.97 -5.07
CA ASP A 60 -5.01 2.03 -5.24
C ASP A 60 -3.67 1.42 -5.61
N ARG A 61 -3.29 0.30 -4.94
CA ARG A 61 -2.05 -0.41 -5.20
C ARG A 61 -1.94 -0.91 -6.63
N ILE A 62 -2.95 -1.66 -7.07
CA ILE A 62 -2.92 -2.28 -8.40
C ILE A 62 -3.16 -1.24 -9.51
N GLY A 63 -3.97 -0.21 -9.25
CA GLY A 63 -4.22 0.89 -10.17
C GLY A 63 -2.93 1.59 -10.56
N VAL A 64 -2.14 2.03 -9.57
CA VAL A 64 -0.85 2.67 -9.83
C VAL A 64 0.15 1.70 -10.46
N SER A 65 0.26 0.48 -9.92
CA SER A 65 1.23 -0.51 -10.44
C SER A 65 0.97 -0.86 -11.92
N MET A 66 -0.30 -0.95 -12.35
CA MET A 66 -0.63 -1.23 -13.74
C MET A 66 -0.29 -0.06 -14.66
N ILE A 67 -0.61 1.17 -14.25
CA ILE A 67 -0.33 2.36 -15.06
C ILE A 67 1.19 2.54 -15.23
N GLU A 68 1.95 2.48 -14.14
CA GLU A 68 3.42 2.58 -14.18
C GLU A 68 4.03 1.52 -15.10
N ALA A 69 3.58 0.26 -14.98
CA ALA A 69 4.09 -0.83 -15.83
C ALA A 69 3.72 -0.65 -17.31
N LEU A 70 2.54 -0.14 -17.62
CA LEU A 70 2.10 0.09 -19.00
C LEU A 70 2.78 1.32 -19.62
N GLU A 71 3.06 2.36 -18.84
CA GLU A 71 3.86 3.52 -19.26
C GLU A 71 5.32 3.13 -19.52
N GLU A 72 5.95 2.36 -18.61
CA GLU A 72 7.31 1.84 -18.80
C GLU A 72 7.40 0.94 -20.03
N ALA A 73 6.36 0.14 -20.29
CA ALA A 73 6.27 -0.70 -21.49
C ALA A 73 5.91 0.07 -22.78
N GLY A 74 5.66 1.38 -22.70
CA GLY A 74 5.25 2.21 -23.85
C GLY A 74 3.88 1.85 -24.43
N LYS A 75 3.03 1.16 -23.66
CA LYS A 75 1.70 0.69 -24.12
C LYS A 75 0.61 1.74 -23.97
N ILE A 76 0.75 2.64 -23.00
CA ILE A 76 -0.13 3.79 -22.79
C ILE A 76 0.67 5.08 -22.83
N ALA A 77 -0.02 6.20 -23.04
CA ALA A 77 0.57 7.53 -23.08
C ALA A 77 -0.45 8.56 -22.60
N PRO A 78 -0.01 9.74 -22.13
CA PRO A 78 -0.91 10.82 -21.71
C PRO A 78 -1.97 11.14 -22.78
N GLY A 79 -3.23 11.32 -22.34
CA GLY A 79 -4.35 11.69 -23.20
C GLY A 79 -4.98 10.54 -24.00
N LYS A 80 -4.55 9.30 -23.80
CA LYS A 80 -5.21 8.10 -24.35
C LYS A 80 -6.17 7.49 -23.33
N THR A 81 -7.28 6.93 -23.82
CA THR A 81 -8.27 6.16 -23.03
C THR A 81 -8.20 4.69 -23.42
#